data_AF-A0A6J5FH48-F1
#
_entry.id   AF-A0A6J5FH48-F1
#
_cell.length_a   1.000
_cell.length_b   1.000
_cell.length_c   1.000
_cell.angle_alpha   90.00
_cell.angle_beta   90.00
_cell.angle_gamma   90.00
#
_symmetry.space_group_name_H-M   'P 1'
#
loop_
_entity.id
_entity.type
_entity.pdbx_description
1 polymer ?
#
loop_
_entity_poly.entity_id
_entity_poly.type
_entity_poly.pdbx_seq_one_letter_code
_entity_poly.pdbx_strand_id
1 'polypeptide(L)'
;MASAKRDFERFVSWLHLPATQAPPEVKRLANLALANFDGLAQTVRQHSQRSTYLVDHARRTLAQTSDGPPDIQAVVADGVWPWQRLRNMTIGPFRGFRMPESFDLQKRVILFYGPNGSGKTSFCEGLEYGLLGSVEEAESKRIDGRTYLANLHARRFEPPALRATDKQNREVAVNSNPDTFRFCFIEKNRIDAFSRIAARPPAQRTELIATLFGMDKFNEFVGHFNESIDQQLVLTATKQLALTGKRNALVTDQAMVNGEAKALLDLANEEAALALTHSAGMTYAGLKAFIGTADAPGCASSVKAIFGA
;
A
#
# COMPACT_ATOMS: atom_id res chain seq x y z
N MET A 1 -11.61 -10.74 -0.66
CA MET A 1 -10.23 -10.66 -1.19
C MET A 1 -10.10 -11.22 -2.61
N ALA A 2 -10.70 -12.37 -2.94
CA ALA A 2 -10.60 -12.97 -4.28
C ALA A 2 -10.97 -12.01 -5.44
N SER A 3 -12.04 -11.20 -5.30
CA SER A 3 -12.40 -10.21 -6.33
C SER A 3 -11.35 -9.10 -6.49
N ALA A 4 -10.83 -8.55 -5.38
CA ALA A 4 -9.81 -7.51 -5.41
C ALA A 4 -8.50 -7.99 -6.06
N LYS A 5 -8.10 -9.23 -5.79
CA LYS A 5 -6.92 -9.85 -6.43
C LYS A 5 -7.09 -9.93 -7.95
N ARG A 6 -8.25 -10.41 -8.41
CA ARG A 6 -8.57 -10.49 -9.84
C ARG A 6 -8.64 -9.14 -10.52
N ASP A 7 -9.20 -8.12 -9.86
CA ASP A 7 -9.20 -6.76 -10.41
C ASP A 7 -7.78 -6.18 -10.46
N PHE A 8 -6.93 -6.50 -9.48
CA PHE A 8 -5.52 -6.14 -9.51
C PHE A 8 -4.74 -6.87 -10.61
N GLU A 9 -4.99 -8.17 -10.84
CA GLU A 9 -4.46 -8.94 -11.98
C GLU A 9 -4.83 -8.27 -13.30
N ARG A 10 -6.11 -7.86 -13.48
CA ARG A 10 -6.54 -7.12 -14.68
C ARG A 10 -5.81 -5.79 -14.85
N PHE A 11 -5.61 -5.06 -13.75
CA PHE A 11 -4.83 -3.82 -13.76
C PHE A 11 -3.38 -4.07 -14.20
N VAL A 12 -2.73 -5.12 -13.68
CA VAL A 12 -1.35 -5.47 -14.05
C VAL A 12 -1.29 -5.91 -15.52
N SER A 13 -2.23 -6.73 -15.99
CA SER A 13 -2.31 -7.10 -17.42
C SER A 13 -2.50 -5.87 -18.32
N TRP A 14 -3.37 -4.94 -17.93
CA TRP A 14 -3.55 -3.66 -18.64
C TRP A 14 -2.25 -2.83 -18.68
N LEU A 15 -1.51 -2.78 -17.57
CA LEU A 15 -0.23 -2.07 -17.48
C LEU A 15 0.85 -2.65 -18.44
N HIS A 16 0.74 -3.93 -18.80
CA HIS A 16 1.64 -4.59 -19.73
C HIS A 16 1.25 -4.44 -21.21
N LEU A 17 0.07 -3.90 -21.51
CA LEU A 17 -0.35 -3.65 -22.90
C LEU A 17 0.62 -2.67 -23.58
N PRO A 18 1.03 -2.90 -24.84
CA PRO A 18 1.93 -1.98 -25.53
C PRO A 18 1.40 -0.52 -25.58
N ALA A 19 0.08 -0.37 -25.64
CA ALA A 19 -0.59 0.93 -25.70
C ALA A 19 -0.47 1.77 -24.42
N THR A 20 -0.25 1.17 -23.25
CA THR A 20 -0.14 1.92 -21.98
C THR A 20 1.23 2.57 -21.79
N GLN A 21 2.26 2.14 -22.55
CA GLN A 21 3.62 2.71 -22.52
C GLN A 21 4.21 2.81 -21.09
N ALA A 22 3.83 1.89 -20.20
CA ALA A 22 4.29 1.93 -18.82
C ALA A 22 5.81 1.69 -18.71
N PRO A 23 6.56 2.48 -17.90
CA PRO A 23 7.98 2.29 -17.70
C PRO A 23 8.32 0.90 -17.13
N PRO A 24 9.51 0.33 -17.43
CA PRO A 24 9.94 -0.96 -16.91
C PRO A 24 9.88 -1.05 -15.38
N GLU A 25 10.32 -0.01 -14.67
CA GLU A 25 10.31 0.02 -13.19
C GLU A 25 8.90 -0.02 -12.60
N VAL A 26 7.93 0.61 -13.27
CA VAL A 26 6.51 0.58 -12.85
C VAL A 26 5.95 -0.83 -13.03
N LYS A 27 6.28 -1.49 -14.14
CA LYS A 27 5.90 -2.88 -14.40
C LYS A 27 6.50 -3.84 -13.38
N ARG A 28 7.79 -3.69 -13.05
CA ARG A 28 8.46 -4.49 -12.01
C ARG A 28 7.79 -4.32 -10.65
N LEU A 29 7.50 -3.08 -10.26
CA LEU A 29 6.85 -2.79 -8.98
C LEU A 29 5.42 -3.39 -8.92
N ALA A 30 4.67 -3.29 -10.02
CA ALA A 30 3.34 -3.88 -10.12
C ALA A 30 3.38 -5.42 -10.05
N ASN A 31 4.33 -6.05 -10.75
CA ASN A 31 4.57 -7.49 -10.69
C ASN A 31 4.98 -7.94 -9.27
N LEU A 32 5.84 -7.18 -8.60
CA LEU A 32 6.24 -7.43 -7.22
C LEU A 32 5.04 -7.36 -6.26
N ALA A 33 4.19 -6.34 -6.43
CA ALA A 33 2.99 -6.18 -5.64
C ALA A 33 1.99 -7.32 -5.89
N LEU A 34 1.87 -7.80 -7.13
CA LEU A 34 0.99 -8.92 -7.48
C LEU A 34 1.46 -10.23 -6.86
N ALA A 35 2.77 -10.51 -6.96
CA ALA A 35 3.38 -11.69 -6.35
C ALA A 35 3.19 -11.73 -4.82
N ASN A 36 3.08 -10.56 -4.18
CA ASN A 36 2.90 -10.41 -2.74
C ASN A 36 1.50 -9.89 -2.35
N PHE A 37 0.50 -10.08 -3.22
CA PHE A 37 -0.82 -9.48 -3.06
C PHE A 37 -1.48 -9.87 -1.73
N ASP A 38 -1.45 -11.15 -1.37
CA ASP A 38 -2.17 -11.64 -0.18
C ASP A 38 -1.61 -11.04 1.12
N GLY A 39 -0.30 -10.82 1.19
CA GLY A 39 0.33 -10.10 2.30
C GLY A 39 0.00 -8.61 2.29
N LEU A 40 0.05 -7.96 1.12
CA LEU A 40 -0.36 -6.55 0.98
C LEU A 40 -1.82 -6.33 1.37
N ALA A 41 -2.72 -7.24 1.01
CA ALA A 41 -4.14 -7.16 1.30
C ALA A 41 -4.45 -7.22 2.81
N GLN A 42 -3.53 -7.75 3.63
CA GLN A 42 -3.66 -7.78 5.09
C GLN A 42 -3.12 -6.50 5.77
N THR A 43 -2.41 -5.65 5.03
CA THR A 43 -1.88 -4.39 5.56
C THR A 43 -2.90 -3.27 5.53
N VAL A 44 -2.79 -2.35 6.48
CA VAL A 44 -3.57 -1.11 6.55
C VAL A 44 -2.73 0.11 6.22
N ARG A 45 -3.39 1.25 5.95
CA ARG A 45 -2.70 2.54 5.71
C ARG A 45 -2.00 3.09 6.96
N GLN A 46 -2.51 2.76 8.16
CA GLN A 46 -1.98 3.26 9.43
C GLN A 46 -0.52 2.85 9.62
N HIS A 47 0.28 3.76 10.20
CA HIS A 47 1.72 3.57 10.43
C HIS A 47 2.52 3.17 9.18
N SER A 48 2.02 3.48 7.98
CA SER A 48 2.68 3.14 6.72
C SER A 48 3.00 1.64 6.60
N GLN A 49 2.16 0.77 7.18
CA GLN A 49 2.40 -0.68 7.16
C GLN A 49 2.52 -1.22 5.74
N ARG A 50 1.63 -0.80 4.83
CA ARG A 50 1.70 -1.22 3.43
C ARG A 50 2.99 -0.79 2.76
N SER A 51 3.37 0.48 2.89
CA SER A 51 4.66 0.98 2.37
C SER A 51 5.83 0.21 2.95
N THR A 52 5.85 -0.03 4.26
CA THR A 52 6.92 -0.77 4.94
C THR A 52 7.04 -2.18 4.40
N TYR A 53 5.90 -2.88 4.26
CA TYR A 53 5.84 -4.21 3.68
C TYR A 53 6.36 -4.24 2.24
N LEU A 54 5.89 -3.31 1.39
CA LEU A 54 6.30 -3.24 0.00
C LEU A 54 7.80 -2.89 -0.15
N VAL A 55 8.32 -1.97 0.66
CA VAL A 55 9.74 -1.61 0.66
C VAL A 55 10.62 -2.79 1.07
N ASP A 56 10.23 -3.55 2.09
CA ASP A 56 11.00 -4.71 2.55
C ASP A 56 11.18 -5.74 1.43
N HIS A 57 10.10 -6.03 0.69
CA HIS A 57 10.15 -6.87 -0.50
C HIS A 57 10.96 -6.23 -1.64
N ALA A 58 10.73 -4.94 -1.91
CA ALA A 58 11.43 -4.25 -2.98
C ALA A 58 12.96 -4.27 -2.80
N ARG A 59 13.46 -4.10 -1.57
CA ARG A 59 14.89 -4.17 -1.27
C ARG A 59 15.51 -5.54 -1.56
N ARG A 60 14.73 -6.61 -1.41
CA ARG A 60 15.23 -7.98 -1.58
C ARG A 60 15.16 -8.46 -3.02
N THR A 61 14.08 -8.12 -3.72
CA THR A 61 13.73 -8.80 -4.97
C THR A 61 13.45 -7.89 -6.15
N LEU A 62 13.31 -6.56 -5.99
CA LEU A 62 12.89 -5.67 -7.09
C LEU A 62 13.85 -5.72 -8.30
N ALA A 63 15.16 -5.81 -8.03
CA ALA A 63 16.18 -5.89 -9.08
C ALA A 63 16.06 -7.18 -9.91
N GLN A 64 15.63 -8.28 -9.29
CA GLN A 64 15.42 -9.59 -9.92
C GLN A 64 14.00 -9.75 -10.50
N THR A 65 13.05 -8.91 -10.10
CA THR A 65 11.69 -8.95 -10.64
C THR A 65 11.70 -8.61 -12.12
N SER A 66 11.07 -9.47 -12.92
CA SER A 66 10.88 -9.25 -14.36
C SER A 66 9.95 -8.07 -14.63
N ASP A 67 10.26 -7.27 -15.66
CA ASP A 67 9.38 -6.27 -16.25
C ASP A 67 8.47 -6.84 -17.35
N GLY A 68 8.57 -8.14 -17.62
CA GLY A 68 7.69 -8.86 -18.54
C GLY A 68 6.30 -9.13 -17.93
N PRO A 69 5.33 -9.56 -18.76
CA PRO A 69 4.00 -9.88 -18.29
C PRO A 69 4.05 -11.04 -17.29
N PRO A 70 3.35 -10.93 -16.14
CA PRO A 70 3.28 -12.02 -15.17
C PRO A 70 2.47 -13.20 -15.73
N ASP A 71 2.72 -14.40 -15.20
CA ASP A 71 1.88 -15.58 -15.46
C ASP A 71 0.56 -15.47 -14.68
N ILE A 72 -0.31 -14.61 -15.19
CA ILE A 72 -1.71 -14.56 -14.79
C ILE A 72 -2.42 -15.55 -15.69
N GLN A 73 -3.09 -16.54 -15.10
CA GLN A 73 -3.98 -17.41 -15.88
C GLN A 73 -4.84 -16.51 -16.75
N ALA A 74 -4.70 -16.65 -18.07
CA ALA A 74 -5.45 -15.84 -19.02
C ALA A 74 -6.93 -16.04 -18.71
N VAL A 75 -7.50 -15.12 -17.94
CA VAL A 75 -8.94 -14.92 -17.87
C VAL A 75 -9.25 -14.46 -19.26
N VAL A 76 -9.71 -15.40 -20.10
CA VAL A 76 -10.06 -15.23 -21.51
C VAL A 76 -10.21 -13.75 -21.79
N ALA A 77 -9.11 -13.14 -22.22
CA ALA A 77 -9.14 -11.77 -22.63
C ALA A 77 -10.09 -11.77 -23.83
N ASP A 78 -11.01 -10.82 -23.80
CA ASP A 78 -11.99 -10.51 -24.84
C ASP A 78 -13.38 -11.03 -24.53
N GLY A 79 -14.21 -10.13 -23.97
CA GLY A 79 -15.32 -9.47 -24.68
C GLY A 79 -16.36 -10.29 -25.46
N VAL A 80 -16.14 -11.57 -25.69
CA VAL A 80 -17.04 -12.49 -26.34
C VAL A 80 -17.77 -13.23 -25.25
N TRP A 81 -18.92 -12.66 -24.88
CA TRP A 81 -19.88 -13.40 -24.09
C TRP A 81 -20.18 -14.72 -24.83
N PRO A 82 -20.24 -15.86 -24.11
CA PRO A 82 -20.57 -17.14 -24.73
C PRO A 82 -21.99 -17.14 -25.31
N TRP A 83 -22.79 -16.13 -24.95
CA TRP A 83 -24.15 -15.92 -25.40
C TRP A 83 -24.47 -14.43 -25.55
N GLN A 84 -25.51 -14.12 -26.34
CA GLN A 84 -25.92 -12.75 -26.64
C GLN A 84 -27.14 -12.29 -25.85
N ARG A 85 -27.96 -13.22 -25.35
CA ARG A 85 -29.22 -12.88 -24.67
C ARG A 85 -29.66 -13.96 -23.69
N LEU A 86 -30.22 -13.57 -22.56
CA LEU A 86 -30.94 -14.51 -21.69
C LEU A 86 -32.21 -15.01 -22.38
N ARG A 87 -32.52 -16.29 -22.18
CA ARG A 87 -33.66 -16.96 -22.80
C ARG A 87 -34.75 -17.28 -21.80
N ASN A 88 -34.40 -18.03 -20.76
CA ASN A 88 -35.34 -18.39 -19.71
C ASN A 88 -34.57 -18.67 -18.42
N MET A 89 -35.29 -18.63 -17.30
CA MET A 89 -34.81 -19.13 -16.02
C MET A 89 -35.89 -20.00 -15.40
N THR A 90 -35.50 -21.21 -14.97
CA THR A 90 -36.36 -22.04 -14.11
C THR A 90 -35.83 -21.97 -12.69
N ILE A 91 -36.69 -21.64 -11.73
CA ILE A 91 -36.33 -21.36 -10.34
C ILE A 91 -37.31 -22.06 -9.40
N GLY A 92 -36.81 -22.70 -8.34
CA GLY A 92 -37.65 -23.34 -7.33
C GLY A 92 -37.33 -24.81 -7.11
N PRO A 93 -37.31 -25.31 -5.87
CA PRO A 93 -37.41 -24.55 -4.61
C PRO A 93 -36.22 -23.61 -4.43
N PHE A 94 -36.46 -22.33 -4.19
CA PHE A 94 -35.43 -21.31 -4.00
C PHE A 94 -36.07 -20.08 -3.37
N ARG A 95 -35.63 -19.68 -2.17
CA ARG A 95 -36.14 -18.49 -1.47
C ARG A 95 -37.69 -18.46 -1.46
N GLY A 96 -38.33 -17.47 -2.09
CA GLY A 96 -39.79 -17.35 -2.19
C GLY A 96 -40.49 -18.38 -3.10
N PHE A 97 -39.76 -19.08 -3.97
CA PHE A 97 -40.31 -20.08 -4.89
C PHE A 97 -40.27 -21.45 -4.25
N ARG A 98 -41.44 -22.07 -3.99
CA ARG A 98 -41.52 -23.42 -3.41
C ARG A 98 -41.48 -24.51 -4.48
N MET A 99 -42.17 -24.27 -5.60
CA MET A 99 -42.22 -25.18 -6.74
C MET A 99 -41.37 -24.61 -7.88
N PRO A 100 -40.83 -25.46 -8.77
CA PRO A 100 -40.16 -24.97 -9.98
C PRO A 100 -41.12 -24.14 -10.83
N GLU A 101 -40.70 -22.92 -11.15
CA GLU A 101 -41.40 -21.98 -12.02
C GLU A 101 -40.45 -21.51 -13.13
N SER A 102 -40.94 -21.43 -14.36
CA SER A 102 -40.15 -21.01 -15.52
C SER A 102 -40.58 -19.62 -16.01
N PHE A 103 -39.61 -18.75 -16.23
CA PHE A 103 -39.81 -17.38 -16.70
C PHE A 103 -39.11 -17.15 -18.04
N ASP A 104 -39.82 -16.54 -18.98
CA ASP A 104 -39.27 -16.09 -20.26
C ASP A 104 -38.47 -14.79 -20.07
N LEU A 105 -37.22 -14.79 -20.54
CA LEU A 105 -36.27 -13.69 -20.45
C LEU A 105 -35.92 -13.07 -21.81
N GLN A 106 -36.61 -13.47 -22.89
CA GLN A 106 -36.26 -13.05 -24.25
C GLN A 106 -36.65 -11.59 -24.57
N LYS A 107 -37.52 -10.94 -23.78
CA LYS A 107 -37.88 -9.53 -24.05
C LYS A 107 -36.73 -8.58 -23.69
N ARG A 108 -36.66 -7.42 -24.36
CA ARG A 108 -35.57 -6.44 -24.14
C ARG A 108 -35.67 -5.77 -22.77
N VAL A 109 -36.90 -5.57 -22.32
CA VAL A 109 -37.23 -5.02 -21.01
C VAL A 109 -38.30 -5.94 -20.43
N ILE A 110 -38.09 -6.37 -19.19
CA ILE A 110 -39.02 -7.23 -18.45
C ILE A 110 -39.28 -6.53 -17.12
N LEU A 111 -40.55 -6.25 -16.84
CA LEU A 111 -40.98 -5.66 -15.59
C LEU A 111 -41.59 -6.74 -14.71
N PHE A 112 -40.93 -7.06 -13.61
CA PHE A 112 -41.49 -7.91 -12.56
C PHE A 112 -42.22 -7.02 -11.54
N TYR A 113 -43.54 -7.16 -11.46
CA TYR A 113 -44.38 -6.42 -10.52
C TYR A 113 -45.26 -7.38 -9.71
N GLY A 114 -45.70 -6.95 -8.54
CA GLY A 114 -46.53 -7.74 -7.64
C GLY A 114 -46.45 -7.25 -6.19
N PRO A 115 -47.32 -7.74 -5.29
CA PRO A 115 -47.32 -7.37 -3.88
C PRO A 115 -46.00 -7.70 -3.15
N ASN A 116 -45.77 -7.11 -1.99
CA ASN A 116 -44.65 -7.51 -1.13
C ASN A 116 -44.77 -9.00 -0.76
N GLY A 117 -43.64 -9.71 -0.80
CA GLY A 117 -43.62 -11.16 -0.57
C GLY A 117 -43.92 -12.02 -1.80
N SER A 118 -44.25 -11.45 -2.96
CA SER A 118 -44.55 -12.21 -4.19
C SER A 118 -43.33 -12.85 -4.88
N GLY A 119 -42.17 -12.92 -4.23
CA GLY A 119 -40.97 -13.54 -4.81
C GLY A 119 -40.14 -12.66 -5.76
N LYS A 120 -40.46 -11.37 -5.97
CA LYS A 120 -39.67 -10.46 -6.86
C LYS A 120 -38.18 -10.42 -6.49
N THR A 121 -37.88 -10.19 -5.22
CA THR A 121 -36.49 -10.19 -4.72
C THR A 121 -35.86 -11.56 -4.90
N SER A 122 -36.60 -12.64 -4.59
CA SER A 122 -36.13 -14.01 -4.80
C SER A 122 -35.80 -14.33 -6.26
N PHE A 123 -36.53 -13.73 -7.20
CA PHE A 123 -36.27 -13.87 -8.62
C PHE A 123 -34.95 -13.19 -9.00
N CYS A 124 -34.75 -11.94 -8.56
CA CYS A 124 -33.50 -11.22 -8.79
C CYS A 124 -32.30 -11.95 -8.16
N GLU A 125 -32.43 -12.43 -6.91
CA GLU A 125 -31.41 -13.23 -6.23
C GLU A 125 -31.14 -14.56 -6.95
N GLY A 126 -32.15 -15.17 -7.56
CA GLY A 126 -31.97 -16.38 -8.36
C GLY A 126 -31.22 -16.13 -9.66
N LEU A 127 -31.51 -15.00 -10.32
CA LEU A 127 -30.76 -14.57 -11.50
C LEU A 127 -29.31 -14.22 -11.15
N GLU A 128 -29.11 -13.53 -10.03
CA GLU A 128 -27.80 -13.24 -9.44
C GLU A 128 -27.02 -14.51 -9.16
N TYR A 129 -27.62 -15.48 -8.47
CA TYR A 129 -27.00 -16.77 -8.22
C TYR A 129 -26.65 -17.50 -9.52
N GLY A 130 -27.54 -17.50 -10.52
CA GLY A 130 -27.27 -18.15 -11.81
C GLY A 130 -26.08 -17.54 -12.55
N LEU A 131 -25.91 -16.22 -12.47
CA LEU A 131 -24.82 -15.50 -13.15
C LEU A 131 -23.53 -15.46 -12.32
N LEU A 132 -23.59 -15.31 -11.00
CA LEU A 132 -22.42 -15.05 -10.16
C LEU A 132 -22.00 -16.28 -9.33
N GLY A 133 -22.92 -17.21 -9.08
CA GLY A 133 -22.72 -18.37 -8.21
C GLY A 133 -22.91 -18.07 -6.71
N SER A 134 -23.11 -16.81 -6.35
CA SER A 134 -23.43 -16.34 -5.00
C SER A 134 -24.45 -15.19 -5.07
N VAL A 135 -24.95 -14.78 -3.90
CA VAL A 135 -25.86 -13.65 -3.73
C VAL A 135 -25.23 -12.69 -2.73
N GLU A 136 -25.04 -11.43 -3.12
CA GLU A 136 -24.36 -10.41 -2.34
C GLU A 136 -25.00 -10.18 -0.96
N GLU A 137 -26.34 -10.19 -0.90
CA GLU A 137 -27.10 -10.02 0.35
C GLU A 137 -26.83 -11.16 1.37
N ALA A 138 -26.53 -12.37 0.90
CA ALA A 138 -26.15 -13.49 1.77
C ALA A 138 -24.78 -13.26 2.42
N GLU A 139 -23.81 -12.78 1.62
CA GLU A 139 -22.45 -12.44 2.09
C GLU A 139 -22.51 -11.29 3.10
N SER A 140 -23.28 -10.24 2.79
CA SER A 140 -23.45 -9.06 3.65
C SER A 140 -24.03 -9.41 5.02
N LYS A 141 -24.98 -10.35 5.07
CA LYS A 141 -25.58 -10.83 6.33
C LYS A 141 -24.74 -11.89 7.05
N ARG A 142 -23.63 -12.34 6.45
CA ARG A 142 -22.78 -13.44 6.96
C ARG A 142 -23.60 -14.72 7.24
N ILE A 143 -24.60 -14.98 6.42
CA ILE A 143 -25.43 -16.19 6.51
C ILE A 143 -24.85 -17.19 5.51
N ASP A 144 -24.76 -18.46 5.92
CA ASP A 144 -24.39 -19.54 5.01
C ASP A 144 -25.30 -19.54 3.77
N GLY A 145 -24.71 -19.57 2.58
CA GLY A 145 -25.45 -19.41 1.32
C GLY A 145 -26.53 -20.48 1.12
N ARG A 146 -26.28 -21.73 1.54
CA ARG A 146 -27.30 -22.79 1.42
C ARG A 146 -28.50 -22.50 2.32
N THR A 147 -28.22 -22.03 3.53
CA THR A 147 -29.25 -21.64 4.50
C THR A 147 -30.02 -20.41 4.03
N TYR A 148 -29.32 -19.41 3.49
CA TYR A 148 -29.93 -18.19 2.99
C TYR A 148 -30.86 -18.44 1.79
N LEU A 149 -30.43 -19.30 0.86
CA LEU A 149 -31.14 -19.57 -0.40
C LEU A 149 -32.23 -20.63 -0.28
N ALA A 150 -32.24 -21.42 0.80
CA ALA A 150 -33.27 -22.40 1.09
C ALA A 150 -34.68 -21.79 1.09
N ASN A 151 -35.61 -22.44 0.41
CA ASN A 151 -37.02 -22.11 0.59
C ASN A 151 -37.46 -22.55 1.99
N LEU A 152 -38.15 -21.66 2.70
CA LEU A 152 -38.57 -21.87 4.09
C LEU A 152 -39.41 -23.14 4.28
N HIS A 153 -40.32 -23.42 3.35
CA HIS A 153 -41.25 -24.55 3.46
C HIS A 153 -40.65 -25.86 2.92
N ALA A 154 -39.84 -25.80 1.86
CA ALA A 154 -39.18 -26.97 1.29
C ALA A 154 -37.90 -27.37 2.05
N ARG A 155 -37.35 -26.49 2.90
CA ARG A 155 -36.11 -26.66 3.68
C ARG A 155 -34.88 -27.03 2.84
N ARG A 156 -34.91 -26.68 1.57
CA ARG A 156 -33.83 -26.92 0.60
C ARG A 156 -33.89 -25.83 -0.47
N PHE A 157 -32.82 -25.72 -1.24
CA PHE A 157 -32.88 -25.01 -2.51
C PHE A 157 -32.37 -25.89 -3.64
N GLU A 158 -32.82 -25.59 -4.84
CA GLU A 158 -32.27 -26.05 -6.10
C GLU A 158 -31.66 -24.83 -6.83
N PRO A 159 -30.42 -24.94 -7.33
CA PRO A 159 -29.83 -23.92 -8.18
C PRO A 159 -30.75 -23.57 -9.35
N PRO A 160 -31.03 -22.27 -9.60
CA PRO A 160 -31.80 -21.86 -10.77
C PRO A 160 -31.15 -22.33 -12.07
N ALA A 161 -31.94 -22.90 -12.97
CA ALA A 161 -31.50 -23.29 -14.30
C ALA A 161 -31.64 -22.10 -15.25
N LEU A 162 -30.53 -21.40 -15.49
CA LEU A 162 -30.48 -20.24 -16.37
C LEU A 162 -30.04 -20.65 -17.79
N ARG A 163 -30.82 -20.25 -18.79
CA ARG A 163 -30.56 -20.52 -20.21
C ARG A 163 -30.39 -19.22 -20.99
N ALA A 164 -29.52 -19.25 -21.97
CA ALA A 164 -29.25 -18.14 -22.86
C ALA A 164 -29.21 -18.59 -24.33
N THR A 165 -29.19 -17.62 -25.23
CA THR A 165 -29.09 -17.81 -26.67
C THR A 165 -27.68 -17.44 -27.12
N ASP A 166 -26.96 -18.39 -27.73
CA ASP A 166 -25.61 -18.18 -28.25
C ASP A 166 -25.58 -17.33 -29.53
N LYS A 167 -24.37 -17.05 -30.05
CA LYS A 167 -24.20 -16.29 -31.31
C LYS A 167 -24.77 -17.01 -32.53
N GLN A 168 -25.01 -18.32 -32.44
CA GLN A 168 -25.61 -19.17 -33.46
C GLN A 168 -27.11 -19.39 -33.21
N ASN A 169 -27.71 -18.60 -32.32
CA ASN A 169 -29.12 -18.67 -31.95
C ASN A 169 -29.55 -20.01 -31.30
N ARG A 170 -28.61 -20.77 -30.72
CA ARG A 170 -28.87 -22.03 -30.00
C ARG A 170 -29.06 -21.76 -28.52
N GLU A 171 -29.85 -22.60 -27.87
CA GLU A 171 -30.00 -22.56 -26.42
C GLU A 171 -28.79 -23.20 -25.73
N VAL A 172 -28.21 -22.46 -24.79
CA VAL A 172 -27.05 -22.90 -24.00
C VAL A 172 -27.32 -22.70 -22.51
N ALA A 173 -26.75 -23.58 -21.69
CA ALA A 173 -26.72 -23.35 -20.24
C ALA A 173 -25.81 -22.17 -19.91
N VAL A 174 -26.21 -21.33 -18.98
CA VAL A 174 -25.36 -20.26 -18.46
C VAL A 174 -24.53 -20.81 -17.32
N ASN A 175 -23.21 -20.77 -17.48
CA ASN A 175 -22.27 -21.06 -16.40
C ASN A 175 -22.02 -19.80 -15.59
N SER A 176 -22.08 -19.90 -14.26
CA SER A 176 -21.79 -18.78 -13.38
C SER A 176 -20.35 -18.32 -13.55
N ASN A 177 -20.18 -17.01 -13.74
CA ASN A 177 -18.87 -16.37 -13.85
C ASN A 177 -18.94 -14.96 -13.23
N PRO A 178 -18.55 -14.82 -11.95
CA PRO A 178 -18.61 -13.52 -11.28
C PRO A 178 -17.66 -12.49 -11.92
N ASP A 179 -16.59 -12.91 -12.59
CA ASP A 179 -15.64 -12.00 -13.22
C ASP A 179 -16.20 -11.36 -14.49
N THR A 180 -17.09 -12.06 -15.18
CA THR A 180 -17.77 -11.59 -16.38
C THR A 180 -19.07 -10.85 -16.05
N PHE A 181 -19.87 -11.38 -15.13
CA PHE A 181 -21.26 -10.94 -14.97
C PHE A 181 -21.53 -10.02 -13.78
N ARG A 182 -20.56 -9.74 -12.90
CA ARG A 182 -20.77 -8.85 -11.72
C ARG A 182 -21.32 -7.46 -12.08
N PHE A 183 -20.97 -6.94 -13.27
CA PHE A 183 -21.43 -5.63 -13.73
C PHE A 183 -22.86 -5.63 -14.28
N CYS A 184 -23.50 -6.80 -14.40
CA CYS A 184 -24.88 -6.92 -14.89
C CYS A 184 -25.92 -6.57 -13.83
N PHE A 185 -25.52 -6.50 -12.55
CA PHE A 185 -26.41 -6.22 -11.43
C PHE A 185 -26.16 -4.80 -10.92
N ILE A 186 -27.20 -3.98 -11.02
CA ILE A 186 -27.17 -2.60 -10.53
C ILE A 186 -28.42 -2.39 -9.67
N GLU A 187 -28.21 -2.15 -8.38
CA GLU A 187 -29.29 -1.85 -7.46
C GLU A 187 -29.74 -0.39 -7.56
N LYS A 188 -31.02 -0.15 -7.24
CA LYS A 188 -31.60 1.19 -7.24
C LYS A 188 -30.77 2.18 -6.40
N ASN A 189 -30.40 1.80 -5.19
CA ASN A 189 -29.67 2.68 -4.28
C ASN A 189 -28.29 3.09 -4.85
N ARG A 190 -27.64 2.19 -5.61
CA ARG A 190 -26.36 2.48 -6.28
C ARG A 190 -26.53 3.51 -7.40
N ILE A 191 -27.61 3.41 -8.16
CA ILE A 191 -27.98 4.41 -9.20
C ILE A 191 -28.32 5.76 -8.54
N ASP A 192 -29.15 5.74 -7.50
CA ASP A 192 -29.57 6.95 -6.80
C ASP A 192 -28.36 7.68 -6.18
N ALA A 193 -27.44 6.95 -5.55
CA ALA A 193 -26.21 7.52 -5.01
C ALA A 193 -25.31 8.10 -6.11
N PHE A 194 -25.15 7.38 -7.22
CA PHE A 194 -24.37 7.84 -8.38
C PHE A 194 -24.97 9.08 -9.06
N SER A 195 -26.30 9.22 -9.11
CA SER A 195 -26.96 10.39 -9.70
C SER A 195 -26.54 11.72 -9.05
N ARG A 196 -26.04 11.68 -7.81
CA ARG A 196 -25.59 12.86 -7.04
C ARG A 196 -24.07 13.05 -7.06
N ILE A 197 -23.34 12.35 -7.93
CA ILE A 197 -21.88 12.32 -7.96
C ILE A 197 -21.24 13.70 -8.18
N ALA A 198 -21.88 14.56 -8.98
CA ALA A 198 -21.34 15.89 -9.30
C ALA A 198 -21.19 16.80 -8.06
N ALA A 199 -22.01 16.58 -7.03
CA ALA A 199 -21.96 17.34 -5.78
C ALA A 199 -20.96 16.79 -4.74
N ARG A 200 -20.18 15.75 -5.09
CA ARG A 200 -19.30 15.04 -4.15
C ARG A 200 -17.82 15.41 -4.34
N PRO A 201 -17.03 15.47 -3.25
CA PRO A 201 -15.57 15.60 -3.32
C PRO A 201 -14.92 14.48 -4.15
N PRO A 202 -13.73 14.69 -4.75
CA PRO A 202 -13.07 13.72 -5.62
C PRO A 202 -12.93 12.31 -5.03
N ALA A 203 -12.51 12.20 -3.76
CA ALA A 203 -12.35 10.89 -3.09
C ALA A 203 -13.68 10.12 -3.01
N GLN A 204 -14.77 10.79 -2.65
CA GLN A 204 -16.10 10.20 -2.58
C GLN A 204 -16.64 9.86 -3.97
N ARG A 205 -16.25 10.59 -5.02
CA ARG A 205 -16.62 10.24 -6.41
C ARG A 205 -15.99 8.92 -6.84
N THR A 206 -14.71 8.70 -6.54
CA THR A 206 -14.02 7.43 -6.83
C THR A 206 -14.69 6.27 -6.12
N GLU A 207 -15.05 6.44 -4.85
CA GLU A 207 -15.78 5.43 -4.07
C GLU A 207 -17.14 5.11 -4.69
N LEU A 208 -17.95 6.12 -5.03
CA LEU A 208 -19.25 5.92 -5.68
C LEU A 208 -19.14 5.22 -7.04
N ILE A 209 -18.10 5.51 -7.82
CA ILE A 209 -17.84 4.83 -9.09
C ILE A 209 -17.48 3.36 -8.82
N ALA A 210 -16.59 3.09 -7.86
CA ALA A 210 -16.24 1.74 -7.48
C ALA A 210 -17.47 0.94 -7.04
N THR A 211 -18.32 1.53 -6.20
CA THR A 211 -19.59 0.91 -5.76
C THR A 211 -20.55 0.72 -6.93
N LEU A 212 -20.68 1.66 -7.86
CA LEU A 212 -21.55 1.46 -9.04
C LEU A 212 -21.12 0.25 -9.87
N PHE A 213 -19.82 -0.04 -9.94
CA PHE A 213 -19.27 -1.15 -10.70
C PHE A 213 -18.97 -2.41 -9.85
N GLY A 214 -19.27 -2.42 -8.55
CA GLY A 214 -18.99 -3.57 -7.67
C GLY A 214 -17.48 -3.84 -7.50
N MET A 215 -16.68 -2.78 -7.53
CA MET A 215 -15.22 -2.80 -7.36
C MET A 215 -14.81 -2.31 -5.95
N ASP A 216 -15.71 -2.35 -4.97
CA ASP A 216 -15.49 -1.82 -3.62
C ASP A 216 -14.26 -2.42 -2.95
N LYS A 217 -14.14 -3.76 -2.98
CA LYS A 217 -13.00 -4.50 -2.42
C LYS A 217 -11.67 -4.10 -3.08
N PHE A 218 -11.68 -3.79 -4.38
CA PHE A 218 -10.49 -3.31 -5.09
C PHE A 218 -10.17 -1.86 -4.73
N ASN A 219 -11.18 -0.99 -4.66
CA ASN A 219 -11.01 0.41 -4.27
C ASN A 219 -10.50 0.54 -2.83
N GLU A 220 -11.02 -0.27 -1.90
CA GLU A 220 -10.52 -0.39 -0.53
C GLU A 220 -9.05 -0.84 -0.52
N PHE A 221 -8.73 -1.88 -1.29
CA PHE A 221 -7.34 -2.32 -1.45
C PHE A 221 -6.46 -1.15 -1.94
N VAL A 222 -6.81 -0.47 -3.03
CA VAL A 222 -6.00 0.65 -3.56
C VAL A 222 -5.90 1.80 -2.54
N GLY A 223 -6.96 2.08 -1.78
CA GLY A 223 -7.02 3.13 -0.77
C GLY A 223 -6.05 2.94 0.41
N HIS A 224 -5.47 1.75 0.57
CA HIS A 224 -4.46 1.48 1.60
C HIS A 224 -3.02 1.78 1.18
N PHE A 225 -2.76 2.13 -0.09
CA PHE A 225 -1.45 2.65 -0.48
C PHE A 225 -1.24 4.07 0.08
N ASN A 226 -0.06 4.33 0.62
CA ASN A 226 0.32 5.66 1.08
C ASN A 226 0.63 6.58 -0.10
N GLU A 227 0.46 7.90 0.09
CA GLU A 227 0.75 8.91 -0.94
C GLU A 227 2.22 8.94 -1.36
N SER A 228 3.13 8.64 -0.43
CA SER A 228 4.55 8.48 -0.70
C SER A 228 5.11 7.29 0.08
N ILE A 229 6.11 6.63 -0.52
CA ILE A 229 6.89 5.53 0.04
C ILE A 229 8.28 5.99 0.50
N ASP A 230 8.67 7.24 0.19
CA ASP A 230 10.04 7.75 0.27
C ASP A 230 10.59 7.68 1.70
N GLN A 231 9.76 7.98 2.70
CA GLN A 231 10.19 7.93 4.10
C GLN A 231 10.60 6.52 4.55
N GLN A 232 10.09 5.48 3.88
CA GLN A 232 10.43 4.08 4.17
C GLN A 232 11.59 3.57 3.31
N LEU A 233 11.87 4.21 2.19
CA LEU A 233 13.08 4.00 1.42
C LEU A 233 14.22 4.73 2.15
N VAL A 234 14.97 4.00 3.00
CA VAL A 234 16.21 4.53 3.59
C VAL A 234 17.25 4.61 2.48
N LEU A 235 17.22 5.69 1.71
CA LEU A 235 18.11 5.94 0.57
C LEU A 235 19.48 6.47 1.02
N THR A 236 19.55 7.03 2.23
CA THR A 236 20.76 7.64 2.77
C THR A 236 21.06 7.07 4.15
N ALA A 237 22.30 6.61 4.36
CA ALA A 237 22.74 6.04 5.63
C ALA A 237 23.08 7.12 6.69
N THR A 238 22.13 8.02 6.98
CA THR A 238 22.32 9.16 7.90
C THR A 238 22.79 8.73 9.29
N LYS A 239 22.23 7.64 9.84
CA LYS A 239 22.67 7.07 11.13
C LYS A 239 24.10 6.52 11.07
N GLN A 240 24.49 5.93 9.95
CA GLN A 240 25.86 5.44 9.76
C GLN A 240 26.85 6.60 9.66
N LEU A 241 26.53 7.64 8.90
CA LEU A 241 27.33 8.86 8.82
C LEU A 241 27.49 9.53 10.20
N ALA A 242 26.40 9.66 10.95
CA ALA A 242 26.43 10.20 12.31
C ALA A 242 27.26 9.32 13.26
N LEU A 243 27.13 7.99 13.16
CA LEU A 243 27.94 7.05 13.95
C LEU A 243 29.43 7.16 13.61
N THR A 244 29.77 7.25 12.33
CA THR A 244 31.16 7.46 11.88
C THR A 244 31.70 8.79 12.41
N GLY A 245 30.92 9.88 12.35
CA GLY A 245 31.30 11.17 12.93
C GLY A 245 31.59 11.08 14.43
N LYS A 246 30.72 10.41 15.20
CA LYS A 246 30.93 10.18 16.64
C LYS A 246 32.16 9.32 16.94
N ARG A 247 32.40 8.28 16.12
CA ARG A 247 33.60 7.44 16.24
C ARG A 247 34.87 8.23 15.99
N ASN A 248 34.89 9.09 14.98
CA ASN A 248 36.04 9.95 14.69
C ASN A 248 36.30 10.94 15.82
N ALA A 249 35.25 11.57 16.38
CA ALA A 249 35.40 12.45 17.54
C ALA A 249 36.02 11.73 18.74
N LEU A 250 35.52 10.52 19.06
CA LEU A 250 36.08 9.70 20.14
C LEU A 250 37.56 9.34 19.92
N VAL A 251 37.96 9.07 18.67
CA VAL A 251 39.38 8.80 18.34
C VAL A 251 40.23 10.05 18.59
N THR A 252 39.75 11.24 18.21
CA THR A 252 40.44 12.50 18.47
C THR A 252 40.57 12.79 19.96
N ASP A 253 39.49 12.61 20.72
CA ASP A 253 39.48 12.83 22.17
C ASP A 253 40.45 11.86 22.86
N GLN A 254 40.45 10.59 22.45
CA GLN A 254 41.38 9.59 22.99
C GLN A 254 42.84 9.92 22.66
N ALA A 255 43.12 10.43 21.45
CA ALA A 255 44.46 10.87 21.07
C ALA A 255 44.93 12.07 21.91
N MET A 256 44.01 13.00 22.21
CA MET A 256 44.30 14.15 23.08
C MET A 256 44.64 13.71 24.50
N VAL A 257 43.83 12.85 25.10
CA VAL A 257 44.06 12.30 26.45
C VAL A 257 45.38 11.52 26.50
N ASN A 258 45.64 10.66 25.52
CA ASN A 258 46.89 9.89 25.47
C ASN A 258 48.12 10.78 25.25
N GLY A 259 47.96 11.92 24.59
CA GLY A 259 49.03 12.90 24.33
C GLY A 259 49.30 13.86 25.48
N GLU A 260 48.40 13.97 26.46
CA GLU A 260 48.45 14.97 27.54
C GLU A 260 49.75 14.90 28.35
N ALA A 261 50.17 13.69 28.74
CA ALA A 261 51.41 13.51 29.51
C ALA A 261 52.66 13.97 28.73
N LYS A 262 52.68 13.72 27.41
CA LYS A 262 53.78 14.17 26.55
C LYS A 262 53.74 15.69 26.37
N ALA A 263 52.56 16.27 26.15
CA ALA A 263 52.38 17.70 26.00
C ALA A 263 52.80 18.48 27.26
N LEU A 264 52.49 17.98 28.46
CA LEU A 264 52.93 18.57 29.73
C LEU A 264 54.45 18.52 29.88
N LEU A 265 55.08 17.44 29.43
CA LEU A 265 56.52 17.26 29.51
C LEU A 265 57.26 18.15 28.51
N ASP A 266 56.73 18.27 27.28
CA ASP A 266 57.21 19.19 26.26
C ASP A 266 57.08 20.65 26.74
N LEU A 267 55.95 21.03 27.34
CA LEU A 267 55.74 22.36 27.93
C LEU A 267 56.75 22.66 29.05
N ALA A 268 56.96 21.71 29.97
CA ALA A 268 57.93 21.88 31.05
C ALA A 268 59.37 22.05 30.52
N ASN A 269 59.72 21.34 29.45
CA ASN A 269 61.01 21.50 28.78
C ASN A 269 61.15 22.87 28.11
N GLU A 270 60.11 23.35 27.43
CA GLU A 270 60.09 24.69 26.84
C GLU A 270 60.22 25.78 27.90
N GLU A 271 59.46 25.68 29.00
CA GLU A 271 59.55 26.60 30.15
C GLU A 271 60.96 26.63 30.77
N ALA A 272 61.59 25.47 30.92
CA ALA A 272 62.96 25.36 31.42
C ALA A 272 63.98 25.98 30.46
N ALA A 273 63.84 25.74 29.15
CA ALA A 273 64.70 26.32 28.12
C ALA A 273 64.59 27.86 28.10
N LEU A 274 63.37 28.39 28.18
CA LEU A 274 63.11 29.84 28.27
C LEU A 274 63.74 30.47 29.52
N ALA A 275 63.67 29.80 30.67
CA ALA A 275 64.32 30.29 31.89
C ALA A 275 65.85 30.37 31.73
N LEU A 276 66.46 29.35 31.14
CA LEU A 276 67.90 29.28 30.91
C LEU A 276 68.41 30.31 29.90
N THR A 277 67.59 30.74 28.93
CA THR A 277 67.98 31.84 28.03
C THR A 277 68.15 33.18 28.74
N HIS A 278 67.52 33.37 29.90
CA HIS A 278 67.64 34.60 30.67
C HIS A 278 68.87 34.62 31.59
N SER A 279 69.10 33.54 32.35
CA SER A 279 70.34 33.39 33.14
C SER A 279 70.60 31.93 33.55
N ALA A 280 71.88 31.59 33.72
CA ALA A 280 72.29 30.24 34.11
C ALA A 280 71.77 29.88 35.50
N GLY A 281 71.03 28.76 35.60
CA GLY A 281 70.43 28.28 36.85
C GLY A 281 69.07 28.92 37.21
N MET A 282 68.51 29.79 36.35
CA MET A 282 67.18 30.37 36.56
C MET A 282 66.09 29.32 36.35
N THR A 283 65.11 29.27 37.26
CA THR A 283 63.88 28.48 37.07
C THR A 283 62.81 29.31 36.39
N TYR A 284 61.84 28.67 35.74
CA TYR A 284 60.73 29.36 35.08
C TYR A 284 59.89 30.21 36.07
N ALA A 285 59.69 29.72 37.30
CA ALA A 285 59.07 30.50 38.37
C ALA A 285 59.87 31.76 38.72
N GLY A 286 61.21 31.66 38.74
CA GLY A 286 62.10 32.80 38.92
C GLY A 286 62.01 33.81 37.76
N LEU A 287 61.98 33.32 36.52
CA LEU A 287 61.81 34.16 35.32
C LEU A 287 60.47 34.92 35.38
N LYS A 288 59.38 34.24 35.75
CA LYS A 288 58.05 34.85 35.88
C LYS A 288 58.02 35.92 36.97
N ALA A 289 58.68 35.70 38.11
CA ALA A 289 58.81 36.71 39.16
C ALA A 289 59.67 37.91 38.72
N PHE A 290 60.68 37.68 37.88
CA PHE A 290 61.53 38.74 37.33
C PHE A 290 60.80 39.64 36.33
N ILE A 291 60.07 39.05 35.38
CA ILE A 291 59.30 39.78 34.36
C ILE A 291 58.06 40.44 34.99
N GLY A 292 57.43 39.77 35.94
CA GLY A 292 56.19 40.20 36.59
C GLY A 292 54.94 39.67 35.92
N THR A 293 53.81 39.87 36.60
CA THR A 293 52.47 39.56 36.11
C THR A 293 51.60 40.81 36.18
N ALA A 294 50.42 40.79 35.53
CA ALA A 294 49.50 41.93 35.54
C ALA A 294 49.11 42.40 36.95
N ASP A 295 49.05 41.48 37.91
CA ASP A 295 48.65 41.76 39.31
C ASP A 295 49.85 41.97 40.25
N ALA A 296 51.06 41.63 39.82
CA ALA A 296 52.30 41.79 40.59
C ALA A 296 53.48 42.13 39.66
N PRO A 297 53.78 43.43 39.45
CA PRO A 297 54.85 43.84 38.53
C PRO A 297 56.23 43.43 39.05
N GLY A 298 57.07 42.90 38.14
CA GLY A 298 58.39 42.36 38.44
C GLY A 298 59.51 43.41 38.35
N CYS A 299 60.75 42.98 38.55
CA CYS A 299 61.94 43.85 38.54
C CYS A 299 62.20 44.57 37.20
N ALA A 300 61.57 44.15 36.10
CA ALA A 300 61.59 44.89 34.84
C ALA A 300 60.99 46.31 34.97
N SER A 301 60.03 46.52 35.87
CA SER A 301 59.52 47.85 36.19
C SER A 301 60.50 48.70 37.01
N SER A 302 61.44 48.08 37.73
CA SER A 302 62.49 48.75 38.51
C SER A 302 63.56 49.38 37.61
N VAL A 303 63.81 48.81 36.43
CA VAL A 303 64.81 49.33 35.48
C VAL A 303 64.36 50.66 34.85
N LYS A 304 63.05 50.89 34.71
CA LYS A 304 62.48 52.20 34.32
C LYS A 304 62.65 53.29 35.39
N ALA A 305 62.94 52.94 36.64
CA ALA A 305 63.21 53.90 37.71
C ALA A 305 64.72 54.23 37.85
N ILE A 306 65.60 53.37 37.34
CA ILE A 306 67.07 53.57 37.39
C ILE A 306 67.58 54.31 36.14
N PHE A 307 66.92 54.14 34.98
CA PHE A 307 67.08 55.02 33.82
C PHE A 307 65.85 55.94 33.72
N GLY A 308 65.83 57.02 34.52
CA GLY A 308 64.77 58.03 34.45
C GLY A 308 64.95 59.00 33.27
N ALA A 309 63.83 59.62 32.88
CA ALA A 309 63.67 60.68 31.87
C ALA A 309 63.63 60.24 30.39
#